data_AF-A0A5Q4FV12-F1
#
_entry.id   AF-A0A5Q4FV12-F1
#
_cell.length_a   1.000
_cell.length_b   1.000
_cell.length_c   1.000
_cell.angle_alpha   90.00
_cell.angle_beta   90.00
_cell.angle_gamma   90.00
#
_symmetry.space_group_name_H-M   'P 1'
#
loop_
_entity.id
_entity.type
_entity.pdbx_description
1 polymer ?
#
loop_
_entity_poly.entity_id
_entity_poly.type
_entity_poly.pdbx_seq_one_letter_code
_entity_poly.pdbx_strand_id
1 'polypeptide(L)'
;MYRDDPLDDEAELREIIGDDPVDALLAAVLDAKRTPLDVALDVLRILQGWVSDDAAARWFLSGQRRLHGRTPIETLVAGAYDDVEEAARTWAAAQG
;
A
#
# COMPACT_ATOMS: atom_id res chain seq x y z
N MET A 1 7.36 -16.75 16.51
CA MET A 1 6.40 -17.08 15.45
C MET A 1 6.75 -16.20 14.27
N TYR A 2 7.26 -16.78 13.19
CA TYR A 2 7.67 -16.05 11.99
C TYR A 2 6.54 -16.27 10.98
N ARG A 3 5.79 -15.22 10.66
CA ARG A 3 4.71 -15.20 9.67
C ARG A 3 5.30 -14.47 8.46
N ASP A 4 5.80 -15.25 7.51
CA ASP A 4 6.50 -14.78 6.29
C ASP A 4 5.98 -15.64 5.13
N ASP A 5 4.67 -15.86 5.13
CA ASP A 5 3.96 -16.53 4.05
C ASP A 5 3.29 -15.41 3.24
N PRO A 6 3.67 -15.17 1.97
CA PRO A 6 3.16 -14.05 1.18
C PRO A 6 1.63 -14.08 1.00
N LEU A 7 1.02 -15.26 1.19
CA LEU A 7 -0.43 -15.43 1.19
C LEU A 7 -1.10 -14.83 2.44
N ASP A 8 -0.42 -14.82 3.58
CA ASP A 8 -0.93 -14.18 4.80
C ASP A 8 -0.91 -12.65 4.68
N ASP A 9 0.13 -12.09 4.07
CA ASP A 9 0.26 -10.63 3.90
C ASP A 9 -0.82 -10.07 2.94
N GLU A 10 -1.13 -10.78 1.84
CA GLU A 10 -2.22 -10.38 0.95
C GLU A 10 -3.57 -10.43 1.66
N ALA A 11 -3.83 -11.49 2.44
CA ALA A 11 -5.08 -11.62 3.18
C ALA A 11 -5.25 -10.49 4.20
N GLU A 12 -4.18 -10.11 4.91
CA GLU A 12 -4.19 -8.96 5.81
C GLU A 12 -4.49 -7.65 5.07
N LEU A 13 -3.83 -7.42 3.92
CA LEU A 13 -4.12 -6.24 3.11
C LEU A 13 -5.60 -6.20 2.68
N ARG A 14 -6.16 -7.34 2.25
CA ARG A 14 -7.59 -7.46 1.91
C ARG A 14 -8.50 -7.12 3.08
N GLU A 15 -8.17 -7.59 4.29
CA GLU A 15 -8.94 -7.27 5.50
C GLU A 15 -8.92 -5.77 5.81
N ILE A 16 -7.82 -5.07 5.52
CA ILE A 16 -7.62 -3.65 5.85
C ILE A 16 -8.23 -2.71 4.80
N ILE A 17 -7.98 -2.94 3.51
CA ILE A 17 -8.41 -2.02 2.45
C ILE A 17 -9.57 -2.55 1.59
N GLY A 18 -9.97 -3.81 1.78
CA GLY A 18 -11.01 -4.49 1.01
C GLY A 18 -10.48 -5.22 -0.23
N ASP A 19 -11.34 -6.04 -0.84
CA ASP A 19 -10.98 -6.86 -1.99
C ASP A 19 -10.76 -6.04 -3.27
N ASP A 20 -11.66 -5.09 -3.60
CA ASP A 20 -11.62 -4.36 -4.87
C ASP A 20 -10.27 -3.63 -5.11
N PRO A 21 -9.67 -2.93 -4.12
CA PRO A 21 -8.35 -2.32 -4.29
C PRO A 21 -7.23 -3.33 -4.48
N VAL A 22 -7.28 -4.47 -3.79
CA VAL A 22 -6.27 -5.53 -3.90
C VAL A 22 -6.36 -6.20 -5.27
N ASP A 23 -7.58 -6.49 -5.74
CA ASP A 23 -7.80 -7.05 -7.06
C ASP A 23 -7.33 -6.09 -8.16
N ALA A 24 -7.45 -4.78 -7.97
CA ALA A 24 -6.88 -3.78 -8.89
C ALA A 24 -5.35 -3.83 -8.94
N LEU A 25 -4.67 -4.04 -7.80
CA LEU A 25 -3.21 -4.20 -7.75
C LEU A 25 -2.75 -5.48 -8.45
N LEU A 26 -3.47 -6.58 -8.25
CA LEU A 26 -3.21 -7.86 -8.90
C LEU A 26 -3.45 -7.81 -10.41
N ALA A 27 -4.49 -7.09 -10.86
CA ALA A 27 -4.78 -6.92 -12.28
C ALA A 27 -3.76 -6.04 -13.01
N ALA A 28 -3.08 -5.16 -12.27
CA ALA A 28 -2.08 -4.23 -12.80
C ALA A 28 -0.67 -4.85 -12.93
N VAL A 29 -0.51 -6.18 -12.78
CA VAL A 29 0.78 -6.86 -12.91
C VAL A 29 1.36 -6.65 -14.31
N LEU A 30 2.25 -5.68 -14.41
CA LEU A 30 3.12 -5.41 -15.53
C LEU A 30 4.39 -6.21 -15.30
N ASP A 31 4.78 -7.06 -16.27
CA ASP A 31 5.94 -7.96 -16.27
C ASP A 31 7.23 -7.34 -15.69
N ALA A 32 7.36 -7.35 -14.35
CA ALA A 32 8.37 -6.63 -13.60
C ALA A 32 8.81 -7.46 -12.39
N LYS A 33 10.05 -7.22 -11.95
CA LYS A 33 10.63 -7.89 -10.77
C LYS A 33 9.89 -7.60 -9.46
N ARG A 34 9.02 -6.58 -9.45
CA ARG A 34 8.25 -6.14 -8.29
C ARG A 34 6.88 -5.71 -8.77
N THR A 35 5.83 -6.26 -8.16
CA THR A 35 4.44 -6.00 -8.53
C THR A 35 3.86 -4.83 -7.72
N PRO A 36 2.76 -4.21 -8.18
CA PRO A 36 2.03 -3.21 -7.39
C PRO A 36 1.61 -3.74 -6.01
N LEU A 37 1.26 -5.03 -5.91
CA LEU A 37 0.91 -5.68 -4.65
C LEU A 37 2.10 -5.74 -3.70
N ASP A 38 3.28 -6.17 -4.17
CA ASP A 38 4.48 -6.24 -3.32
C ASP A 38 4.80 -4.87 -2.69
N VAL A 39 4.67 -3.81 -3.48
CA VAL A 39 4.90 -2.43 -3.01
C VAL A 39 3.83 -2.02 -1.99
N ALA A 40 2.56 -2.38 -2.22
CA ALA A 40 1.49 -2.11 -1.26
C ALA A 40 1.75 -2.80 0.10
N LEU A 41 2.19 -4.05 0.08
CA LEU A 41 2.52 -4.81 1.29
C LEU A 41 3.71 -4.20 2.05
N ASP A 42 4.78 -3.83 1.34
CA ASP A 42 5.92 -3.15 1.95
C ASP A 42 5.52 -1.80 2.56
N VAL A 43 4.65 -1.05 1.89
CA VAL A 43 4.11 0.21 2.42
C VAL A 43 3.23 -0.04 3.65
N LEU A 44 2.36 -1.05 3.64
CA LEU A 44 1.53 -1.40 4.78
C LEU A 44 2.39 -1.69 6.02
N ARG A 45 3.45 -2.51 5.87
CA ARG A 45 4.42 -2.81 6.95
C ARG A 45 5.10 -1.56 7.50
N ILE A 46 5.46 -0.63 6.62
CA ILE A 46 6.00 0.68 7.04
C ILE A 46 4.96 1.40 7.88
N LEU A 47 3.71 1.51 7.43
CA LEU A 47 2.67 2.28 8.12
C LEU A 47 2.28 1.66 9.46
N GLN A 48 2.12 0.35 9.55
CA GLN A 48 1.74 -0.37 10.78
C GLN A 48 2.79 -0.24 11.91
N GLY A 49 4.03 0.13 11.57
CA GLY A 49 5.04 0.51 12.57
C GLY A 49 4.72 1.80 13.33
N TRP A 50 3.77 2.62 12.84
CA TRP A 50 3.52 3.98 13.34
C TRP A 50 2.04 4.28 13.60
N VAL A 51 1.13 3.64 12.86
CA VAL A 51 -0.31 3.94 12.92
C VAL A 51 -1.15 2.68 13.03
N SER A 52 -2.42 2.83 13.39
CA SER A 52 -3.40 1.74 13.37
C SER A 52 -3.78 1.33 11.95
N ASP A 53 -4.31 0.12 11.81
CA ASP A 53 -4.80 -0.41 10.53
C ASP A 53 -5.88 0.49 9.91
N ASP A 54 -6.80 1.04 10.70
CA ASP A 54 -7.80 2.00 10.21
C ASP A 54 -7.16 3.25 9.57
N ALA A 55 -6.06 3.73 10.14
CA ALA A 55 -5.35 4.90 9.64
C ALA A 55 -4.54 4.56 8.37
N ALA A 56 -3.93 3.37 8.33
CA ALA A 56 -3.29 2.85 7.13
C ALA A 56 -4.31 2.65 6.00
N ALA A 57 -5.46 2.04 6.29
CA ALA A 57 -6.56 1.86 5.34
C ALA A 57 -7.02 3.21 4.76
N ARG A 58 -7.28 4.18 5.65
CA ARG A 58 -7.67 5.52 5.23
C ARG A 58 -6.62 6.16 4.35
N TRP A 59 -5.33 5.96 4.63
CA TRP A 59 -4.25 6.50 3.82
C TRP A 59 -4.23 5.89 2.41
N PHE A 60 -4.38 4.57 2.28
CA PHE A 60 -4.47 3.86 1.00
C PHE A 60 -5.69 4.26 0.17
N LEU A 61 -6.81 4.56 0.83
CA LEU A 61 -8.10 4.81 0.16
C LEU A 61 -8.40 6.30 -0.05
N SER A 62 -7.56 7.20 0.47
CA SER A 62 -7.76 8.65 0.35
C SER A 62 -6.74 9.29 -0.59
N GLY A 63 -7.17 10.35 -1.27
CA GLY A 63 -6.29 11.16 -2.10
C GLY A 63 -5.15 11.79 -1.29
N GLN A 64 -3.92 11.61 -1.77
CA GLN A 64 -2.73 12.13 -1.10
C GLN A 64 -2.21 13.38 -1.81
N ARG A 65 -1.93 14.44 -1.05
CA ARG A 65 -1.39 15.69 -1.60
C ARG A 65 -0.10 15.48 -2.39
N ARG A 66 0.77 14.58 -1.91
CA ARG A 66 2.03 14.23 -2.58
C ARG A 66 1.83 13.42 -3.86
N LEU A 67 0.72 12.72 -3.99
CA LEU A 67 0.35 11.94 -5.18
C LEU A 67 -0.60 12.74 -6.10
N HIS A 68 -0.57 14.08 -5.99
CA HIS A 68 -1.41 14.98 -6.76
C HIS A 68 -2.93 14.72 -6.60
N GLY A 69 -3.36 14.30 -5.41
CA GLY A 69 -4.76 14.02 -5.09
C GLY A 69 -5.23 12.62 -5.49
N ARG A 70 -4.38 11.82 -6.15
CA ARG A 70 -4.65 10.39 -6.39
C ARG A 70 -4.49 9.59 -5.11
N THR A 71 -5.17 8.46 -5.06
CA THR A 71 -4.94 7.47 -4.00
C THR A 71 -3.62 6.73 -4.23
N PRO A 72 -3.00 6.19 -3.16
CA PRO A 72 -1.89 5.27 -3.27
C PRO A 72 -2.19 4.10 -4.22
N ILE A 73 -3.39 3.52 -4.16
CA ILE A 73 -3.80 2.39 -5.02
C ILE A 73 -3.80 2.79 -6.50
N GLU A 74 -4.42 3.92 -6.85
CA GLU A 74 -4.41 4.44 -8.23
C GLU A 74 -2.98 4.69 -8.74
N THR A 75 -2.10 5.15 -7.86
CA THR A 75 -0.72 5.48 -8.20
C THR A 75 0.13 4.23 -8.39
N LEU A 76 -0.08 3.19 -7.56
CA LEU A 76 0.53 1.88 -7.72
C LEU A 76 0.07 1.21 -9.01
N VAL A 77 -1.23 1.22 -9.31
CA VAL A 77 -1.79 0.69 -10.57
C VAL A 77 -1.19 1.41 -11.79
N ALA A 78 -0.87 2.70 -11.66
CA ALA A 78 -0.20 3.47 -12.71
C ALA A 78 1.32 3.21 -12.84
N GLY A 79 1.90 2.33 -12.00
CA GLY A 79 3.32 1.96 -12.05
C GLY A 79 4.27 2.94 -11.36
N ALA A 80 3.76 3.93 -10.62
CA ALA A 80 4.58 4.94 -9.94
C ALA A 80 4.90 4.52 -8.49
N TYR A 81 5.69 3.45 -8.33
CA TYR A 81 5.95 2.82 -7.04
C TYR A 81 6.75 3.69 -6.08
N ASP A 82 7.82 4.32 -6.56
CA ASP A 82 8.72 5.14 -5.74
C ASP A 82 7.99 6.33 -5.10
N ASP A 83 7.07 6.94 -5.85
CA ASP A 83 6.24 8.06 -5.37
C ASP A 83 5.39 7.64 -4.16
N VAL A 84 4.83 6.41 -4.20
CA VAL A 84 3.99 5.87 -3.13
C VAL A 84 4.81 5.54 -1.89
N GLU A 85 5.99 4.92 -2.07
CA GLU A 85 6.91 4.66 -0.95
C GLU A 85 7.38 5.94 -0.26
N GLU A 86 7.77 6.95 -1.03
CA GLU A 86 8.20 8.25 -0.48
C GLU A 86 7.04 8.94 0.26
N ALA A 87 5.84 8.92 -0.33
CA ALA A 87 4.65 9.46 0.30
C ALA A 87 4.34 8.75 1.63
N ALA A 88 4.44 7.42 1.67
CA ALA A 88 4.21 6.61 2.88
C ALA A 88 5.22 6.93 3.98
N ARG A 89 6.54 6.90 3.66
CA ARG A 89 7.60 7.22 4.62
C ARG A 89 7.44 8.61 5.19
N THR A 90 7.11 9.59 4.35
CA THR A 90 6.95 10.96 4.82
C THR A 90 5.69 11.14 5.66
N TRP A 91 4.61 10.44 5.33
CA TRP A 91 3.39 10.48 6.12
C TRP A 91 3.59 9.80 7.48
N ALA A 92 4.22 8.62 7.52
CA ALA A 92 4.57 7.91 8.75
C ALA A 92 5.47 8.76 9.66
N ALA A 93 6.50 9.40 9.10
CA ALA A 93 7.39 10.29 9.84
C ALA A 93 6.70 11.53 10.43
N ALA A 94 5.50 11.90 9.94
CA ALA A 94 4.71 12.99 10.49
C ALA A 94 3.76 12.56 11.64
N GLN A 95 3.68 11.26 11.94
CA GLN A 95 2.85 10.70 13.02
C GLN A 95 3.63 10.46 14.33
N GLY A 96 4.97 10.46 14.27
CA GLY A 96 5.87 10.38 15.42
C GLY A 96 6.30 11.76 15.93
#